data_AF-A0A286UHJ1-F1
#
_entry.id   AF-A0A286UHJ1-F1
#
_cell.length_a   1.000
_cell.length_b   1.000
_cell.length_c   1.000
_cell.angle_alpha   90.00
_cell.angle_beta   90.00
_cell.angle_gamma   90.00
#
_symmetry.space_group_name_H-M   'P 1'
#
loop_
_entity.id
_entity.type
_entity.pdbx_description
1 polymer ?
#
loop_
_entity_poly.entity_id
_entity_poly.type
_entity_poly.pdbx_seq_one_letter_code
_entity_poly.pdbx_strand_id
1 'polypeptide(L)'
;MATLTQTATRTPVPAYAAQTLSQPQSAIPLSEQGTFAFAQIRDGFHLVQIDPAVANSKHLFLTPVTVAIFRHEFGVSFRYVRHETLSPAEVQILQTLDTANLLCEDNTGVVFLSSEMRNQLLSYTARLGSAARVRRRY
;
A
#
# COMPACT_ATOMS: atom_id res chain seq x y z
N MET A 1 18.48 75.29 13.29
CA MET A 1 19.52 74.28 13.00
C MET A 1 18.81 72.99 12.64
N ALA A 2 19.15 72.41 11.49
CA ALA A 2 18.30 71.57 10.67
C ALA A 2 18.59 70.06 10.84
N THR A 3 17.54 69.22 10.66
CA THR A 3 17.51 67.87 10.01
C THR A 3 18.44 66.75 10.57
N LEU A 4 18.10 65.44 10.72
CA LEU A 4 17.42 64.47 9.84
C LEU A 4 16.96 63.22 10.62
N THR A 5 15.77 62.75 10.25
CA THR A 5 15.25 61.38 10.41
C THR A 5 16.01 60.44 9.49
N GLN A 6 16.40 59.24 9.95
CA GLN A 6 16.91 58.17 9.07
C GLN A 6 16.13 56.87 9.27
N THR A 7 15.27 56.60 8.29
CA THR A 7 14.61 55.33 8.00
C THR A 7 15.60 54.35 7.38
N ALA A 8 15.73 53.15 7.95
CA ALA A 8 16.43 52.02 7.34
C ALA A 8 15.42 50.95 6.90
N THR A 9 15.18 50.92 5.59
CA THR A 9 14.43 49.90 4.85
C THR A 9 15.23 48.60 4.83
N ARG A 10 14.69 47.50 5.38
CA ARG A 10 15.14 46.14 5.07
C ARG A 10 13.97 45.30 4.56
N THR A 11 14.28 44.69 3.42
CA THR A 11 13.47 43.94 2.46
C THR A 11 12.61 42.83 3.09
N PRO A 12 11.36 42.62 2.62
CA PRO A 12 10.59 41.44 2.96
C PRO A 12 11.15 40.24 2.17
N VAL A 13 11.78 39.31 2.88
CA VAL A 13 11.96 37.95 2.36
C VAL A 13 10.57 37.30 2.27
N PRO A 14 10.17 36.75 1.11
CA PRO A 14 8.96 35.94 1.06
C PRO A 14 9.22 34.72 1.95
N ALA A 15 8.45 34.62 3.04
CA ALA A 15 8.35 33.42 3.84
C ALA A 15 7.76 32.33 2.94
N TYR A 16 8.64 31.67 2.19
CA TYR A 16 8.33 30.43 1.49
C TYR A 16 7.78 29.50 2.55
N ALA A 17 6.55 29.04 2.31
CA ALA A 17 5.79 28.19 3.18
C ALA A 17 6.70 27.15 3.83
N ALA A 18 6.91 27.29 5.13
CA ALA A 18 7.17 26.13 5.97
C ALA A 18 5.88 25.30 5.91
N GLN A 19 5.75 24.51 4.85
CA GLN A 19 4.87 23.37 4.85
C GLN A 19 5.41 22.47 5.94
N THR A 20 4.81 22.62 7.11
CA THR A 20 4.92 21.71 8.23
C THR A 20 4.49 20.35 7.72
N LEU A 21 5.45 19.61 7.16
CA LEU A 21 5.33 18.21 6.76
C LEU A 21 5.38 17.34 8.03
N SER A 22 4.58 17.73 9.03
CA SER A 22 4.16 16.89 10.12
C SER A 22 2.85 16.26 9.67
N GLN A 23 2.89 15.51 8.57
CA GLN A 23 1.92 14.43 8.45
C GLN A 23 2.41 13.40 9.46
N PRO A 24 1.69 13.12 10.56
CA PRO A 24 1.96 11.90 11.29
C PRO A 24 1.88 10.81 10.24
N GLN A 25 2.99 10.09 10.00
CA GLN A 25 2.92 8.79 9.36
C GLN A 25 2.00 8.01 10.27
N SER A 26 0.71 8.04 9.91
CA SER A 26 -0.38 7.41 10.62
C SER A 26 0.10 6.00 10.84
N ALA A 27 0.33 5.66 12.12
CA ALA A 27 0.67 4.32 12.56
C ALA A 27 -0.20 3.39 11.73
N ILE A 28 0.47 2.60 10.89
CA ILE A 28 -0.21 1.81 9.88
C ILE A 28 -1.10 0.89 10.68
N PRO A 29 -2.42 0.87 10.45
CA PRO A 29 -3.30 -0.03 11.17
C PRO A 29 -3.10 -1.44 10.59
N LEU A 30 -1.90 -1.97 10.74
CA LEU A 30 -1.63 -3.40 10.69
C LEU A 30 -2.38 -3.96 11.91
N SER A 31 -3.64 -4.29 11.70
CA SER A 31 -4.36 -5.09 12.67
C SER A 31 -3.59 -6.39 12.81
N GLU A 32 -2.96 -6.68 13.95
CA GLU A 32 -2.29 -7.96 14.20
C GLU A 32 -3.23 -9.17 13.96
N GLN A 33 -4.53 -8.90 13.83
CA GLN A 33 -5.61 -9.86 13.66
C GLN A 33 -6.14 -9.92 12.22
N GLY A 34 -5.60 -9.14 11.27
CA GLY A 34 -6.01 -9.13 9.87
C GLY A 34 -5.50 -10.33 9.07
N THR A 35 -6.30 -10.82 8.12
CA THR A 35 -5.88 -11.91 7.23
C THR A 35 -5.14 -11.33 6.03
N PHE A 36 -3.88 -11.72 5.84
CA PHE A 36 -3.12 -11.36 4.65
C PHE A 36 -3.48 -12.27 3.49
N ALA A 37 -3.51 -11.71 2.28
CA ALA A 37 -3.76 -12.47 1.08
C ALA A 37 -3.10 -11.81 -0.13
N PHE A 38 -2.71 -12.61 -1.11
CA PHE A 38 -2.49 -12.13 -2.45
C PHE A 38 -3.82 -11.91 -3.16
N ALA A 39 -3.97 -10.73 -3.73
CA ALA A 39 -5.14 -10.36 -4.49
C ALA A 39 -4.76 -9.71 -5.81
N GLN A 40 -5.53 -10.03 -6.84
CA GLN A 40 -5.58 -9.20 -8.02
C GLN A 40 -6.62 -8.11 -7.79
N ILE A 41 -6.17 -6.86 -7.80
CA ILE A 41 -7.04 -5.69 -7.75
C ILE A 41 -6.99 -5.04 -9.12
N ARG A 42 -8.12 -5.04 -9.83
CA ARG A 42 -8.20 -4.64 -11.25
C ARG A 42 -7.20 -5.44 -12.11
N ASP A 43 -6.18 -4.78 -12.66
CA ASP A 43 -5.13 -5.40 -13.48
C ASP A 43 -3.78 -5.56 -12.74
N GLY A 44 -3.74 -5.27 -11.44
CA GLY A 44 -2.51 -5.28 -10.66
C GLY A 44 -2.50 -6.34 -9.56
N PHE A 45 -1.35 -6.99 -9.37
CA PHE A 45 -1.11 -7.91 -8.27
C PHE A 45 -0.67 -7.15 -7.02
N HIS A 46 -1.35 -7.39 -5.91
CA HIS A 46 -1.10 -6.71 -4.64
C HIS A 46 -1.13 -7.71 -3.48
N LEU A 47 -0.37 -7.40 -2.43
CA LEU A 47 -0.59 -8.00 -1.13
C LEU A 47 -1.67 -7.17 -0.44
N VAL A 48 -2.68 -7.82 0.11
CA VAL A 48 -3.76 -7.16 0.84
C VAL A 48 -3.88 -7.71 2.25
N GLN A 49 -4.34 -6.88 3.16
CA GLN A 49 -4.79 -7.29 4.48
C GLN A 49 -6.29 -7.01 4.59
N ILE A 50 -7.04 -8.06 4.92
CA ILE A 50 -8.50 -8.03 5.05
C ILE A 50 -8.83 -8.00 6.54
N ASP A 51 -9.74 -7.10 6.92
CA ASP A 51 -10.21 -7.03 8.29
C ASP A 51 -10.89 -8.35 8.71
N PRO A 52 -10.59 -8.88 9.92
CA PRO A 52 -11.09 -10.17 10.36
C PRO A 52 -12.62 -10.23 10.47
N ALA A 53 -13.26 -9.08 10.74
CA ALA A 53 -14.72 -8.96 10.75
C ALA A 53 -15.33 -9.26 9.38
N VAL A 54 -14.64 -8.90 8.29
CA VAL A 54 -15.08 -9.12 6.92
C VAL A 54 -14.61 -10.49 6.42
N ALA A 55 -13.41 -10.94 6.82
CA ALA A 55 -12.86 -12.25 6.45
C ALA A 55 -13.75 -13.43 6.89
N ASN A 56 -14.37 -13.33 8.07
CA ASN A 56 -15.25 -14.37 8.61
C ASN A 56 -16.68 -14.34 8.01
N SER A 57 -17.01 -13.31 7.23
CA SER A 57 -18.30 -13.21 6.58
C SER A 57 -18.28 -14.00 5.27
N LYS A 58 -19.14 -15.02 5.13
CA LYS A 58 -19.31 -15.83 3.89
C LYS A 58 -19.72 -15.00 2.63
N HIS A 59 -19.86 -13.69 2.77
CA HIS A 59 -20.34 -12.74 1.77
C HIS A 59 -19.28 -11.75 1.28
N LEU A 60 -17.98 -12.07 1.38
CA LEU A 60 -16.89 -11.30 0.74
C LEU A 60 -17.17 -11.00 -0.75
N PHE A 61 -17.96 -11.84 -1.41
CA PHE A 61 -18.34 -11.69 -2.81
C PHE A 61 -19.57 -10.79 -3.08
N LEU A 62 -20.30 -10.37 -2.04
CA LEU A 62 -21.56 -9.63 -2.18
C LEU A 62 -21.54 -8.24 -1.53
N THR A 63 -20.52 -7.93 -0.74
CA THR A 63 -20.43 -6.65 -0.01
C THR A 63 -19.09 -5.99 -0.28
N PRO A 64 -19.04 -4.64 -0.38
CA PRO A 64 -17.77 -3.94 -0.52
C PRO A 64 -16.82 -4.30 0.63
N VAL A 65 -15.58 -4.61 0.29
CA VAL A 65 -14.56 -5.06 1.25
C VAL A 65 -13.54 -3.96 1.42
N THR A 66 -13.33 -3.51 2.65
CA THR A 66 -12.23 -2.61 2.99
C THR A 66 -10.96 -3.44 3.19
N VAL A 67 -9.93 -3.13 2.42
CA VAL A 67 -8.63 -3.81 2.48
C VAL A 67 -7.49 -2.80 2.60
N ALA A 68 -6.45 -3.17 3.35
CA ALA A 68 -5.16 -2.49 3.26
C ALA A 68 -4.43 -3.03 2.03
N ILE A 69 -3.95 -2.15 1.16
CA ILE A 69 -3.23 -2.50 -0.06
C ILE A 69 -1.75 -2.23 0.15
N PHE A 70 -0.95 -3.25 -0.12
CA PHE A 70 0.50 -3.18 -0.11
C PHE A 70 1.03 -3.40 -1.53
N ARG A 71 1.87 -2.47 -1.98
CA ARG A 71 2.52 -2.54 -3.29
C ARG A 71 3.87 -3.22 -3.14
N HIS A 72 4.20 -4.06 -4.10
CA HIS A 72 5.54 -4.60 -4.24
C HIS A 72 6.54 -3.46 -4.51
N GLU A 73 7.59 -3.35 -3.70
CA GLU A 73 8.69 -2.42 -3.97
C GLU A 73 9.90 -3.18 -4.53
N PHE A 74 10.50 -4.11 -3.77
CA PHE A 74 11.64 -4.90 -4.23
C PHE A 74 11.72 -6.28 -3.57
N GLY A 75 12.10 -7.31 -4.34
CA GLY A 75 12.33 -8.66 -3.84
C GLY A 75 11.08 -9.26 -3.19
N VAL A 76 11.08 -9.34 -1.85
CA VAL A 76 9.95 -9.84 -1.03
C VAL A 76 9.27 -8.77 -0.19
N SER A 77 9.67 -7.51 -0.36
CA SER A 77 9.11 -6.42 0.42
C SER A 77 7.87 -5.85 -0.26
N PHE A 78 6.82 -5.70 0.55
CA PHE A 78 5.57 -5.06 0.20
C PHE A 78 5.37 -3.90 1.13
N ARG A 79 5.20 -2.71 0.57
CA ARG A 79 5.00 -1.49 1.35
C ARG A 79 3.53 -1.12 1.36
N TYR A 80 3.03 -0.78 2.54
CA TYR A 80 1.69 -0.23 2.68
C TYR A 80 1.53 1.02 1.80
N VAL A 81 0.42 1.09 1.06
CA VAL A 81 0.08 2.25 0.22
C VAL A 81 -1.14 2.97 0.76
N ARG A 82 -2.24 2.24 0.95
CA ARG A 82 -3.53 2.82 1.33
C ARG A 82 -4.51 1.77 1.83
N HIS A 83 -5.56 2.22 2.51
CA HIS A 83 -6.80 1.47 2.68
C HIS A 83 -7.77 1.86 1.57
N GLU A 84 -8.46 0.88 1.00
CA GLU A 84 -9.46 1.11 -0.04
C GLU A 84 -10.64 0.16 0.17
N THR A 85 -11.86 0.69 0.01
CA THR A 85 -13.07 -0.13 -0.04
C THR A 85 -13.33 -0.49 -1.48
N LEU A 86 -13.17 -1.77 -1.80
CA LEU A 86 -13.28 -2.30 -3.15
C LEU A 86 -14.61 -3.03 -3.33
N SER A 87 -15.18 -2.92 -4.52
CA SER A 87 -16.29 -3.78 -4.93
C SER A 87 -15.80 -5.23 -5.06
N PRO A 88 -16.61 -6.25 -4.75
CA PRO A 88 -16.25 -7.65 -4.97
C PRO A 88 -15.81 -7.99 -6.39
N ALA A 89 -16.28 -7.23 -7.39
CA ALA A 89 -15.88 -7.41 -8.79
C ALA A 89 -14.46 -6.89 -9.09
N GLU A 90 -13.92 -6.00 -8.25
CA GLU A 90 -12.61 -5.38 -8.44
C GLU A 90 -11.49 -6.11 -7.69
N VAL A 91 -11.85 -7.01 -6.76
CA VAL A 91 -10.89 -7.74 -5.92
C VAL A 91 -11.07 -9.24 -6.08
N GLN A 92 -10.03 -9.90 -6.55
CA GLN A 92 -9.98 -11.36 -6.63
C GLN A 92 -8.88 -11.87 -5.70
N ILE A 93 -9.29 -12.53 -4.61
CA ILE A 93 -8.36 -13.20 -3.71
C ILE A 93 -7.79 -14.43 -4.41
N LEU A 94 -6.48 -14.46 -4.59
CA LEU A 94 -5.76 -15.55 -5.24
C LEU A 94 -5.31 -16.60 -4.22
N GLN A 95 -4.80 -16.13 -3.08
CA GLN A 95 -4.26 -16.99 -2.02
C GLN A 95 -4.21 -16.25 -0.69
N THR A 96 -4.76 -16.84 0.36
CA THR A 96 -4.59 -16.37 1.74
C THR A 96 -3.23 -16.79 2.28
N LEU A 97 -2.64 -15.94 3.11
CA LEU A 97 -1.30 -16.08 3.64
C LEU A 97 -1.38 -16.32 5.13
N ASP A 98 -0.65 -17.34 5.59
CA ASP A 98 -0.43 -17.53 7.01
C ASP A 98 0.56 -16.48 7.51
N THR A 99 0.22 -15.86 8.65
CA THR A 99 1.08 -14.97 9.43
C THR A 99 2.46 -15.57 9.70
N ALA A 100 2.60 -16.90 9.82
CA ALA A 100 3.89 -17.56 9.99
C ALA A 100 4.86 -17.37 8.79
N ASN A 101 4.34 -17.00 7.62
CA ASN A 101 5.11 -16.75 6.40
C ASN A 101 5.38 -15.26 6.15
N LEU A 102 5.04 -14.41 7.10
CA LEU A 102 5.06 -12.96 6.98
C LEU A 102 5.87 -12.37 8.13
N LEU A 103 6.71 -11.39 7.82
CA LEU A 103 7.33 -10.53 8.81
C LEU A 103 6.86 -9.10 8.57
N CYS A 104 6.05 -8.57 9.49
CA CYS A 104 5.62 -7.18 9.44
C CYS A 104 6.59 -6.34 10.28
N GLU A 105 7.05 -5.23 9.73
CA GLU A 105 7.84 -4.26 10.46
C GLU A 105 6.95 -3.10 10.91
N ASP A 106 6.63 -3.07 12.21
CA ASP A 106 5.61 -2.18 12.79
C ASP A 106 5.90 -0.70 12.54
N ASN A 107 7.18 -0.32 12.47
CA ASN A 107 7.61 1.07 12.35
C ASN A 107 7.62 1.58 10.90
N THR A 108 7.61 0.70 9.91
CA THR A 108 7.77 1.06 8.49
C THR A 108 6.55 0.67 7.65
N GLY A 109 5.74 -0.27 8.16
CA GLY A 109 4.68 -0.99 7.45
C GLY A 109 5.13 -1.59 6.14
N VAL A 110 6.37 -2.09 6.17
CA VAL A 110 6.87 -3.01 5.18
C VAL A 110 6.56 -4.42 5.68
N VAL A 111 5.99 -5.21 4.78
CA VAL A 111 5.74 -6.63 4.99
C VAL A 111 6.71 -7.41 4.13
N PHE A 112 7.46 -8.30 4.77
CA PHE A 112 8.40 -9.20 4.11
C PHE A 112 7.81 -10.60 4.01
N LEU A 113 7.88 -11.18 2.82
CA LEU A 113 7.48 -12.55 2.59
C LEU A 113 8.61 -13.54 2.90
N SER A 114 8.24 -14.72 3.38
CA SER A 114 9.12 -15.89 3.42
C SER A 114 9.62 -16.26 2.01
N SER A 115 10.75 -16.97 1.93
CA SER A 115 11.29 -17.45 0.65
C SER A 115 10.33 -18.40 -0.08
N GLU A 116 9.53 -19.16 0.66
CA GLU A 116 8.49 -20.02 0.08
C GLU A 116 7.41 -19.18 -0.61
N MET A 117 6.93 -18.15 0.07
CA MET A 117 5.89 -17.28 -0.45
C MET A 117 6.39 -16.38 -1.60
N ARG A 118 7.67 -16.02 -1.59
CA ARG A 118 8.37 -15.41 -2.74
C ARG A 118 8.28 -16.29 -3.99
N ASN A 119 8.54 -17.59 -3.87
CA ASN A 119 8.54 -18.50 -5.01
C ASN A 119 7.12 -18.66 -5.57
N GLN A 120 6.11 -18.69 -4.71
CA GLN A 120 4.70 -18.67 -5.11
C GLN A 120 4.34 -17.38 -5.84
N LEU A 121 4.74 -16.22 -5.31
CA LEU A 121 4.59 -14.92 -5.96
C LEU A 121 5.22 -14.90 -7.37
N LEU A 122 6.44 -15.41 -7.51
CA LEU A 122 7.13 -15.52 -8.80
C LEU A 122 6.35 -16.42 -9.78
N SER A 123 5.73 -17.49 -9.29
CA SER A 123 4.90 -18.36 -10.13
C SER A 123 3.64 -17.65 -10.65
N TYR A 124 2.96 -16.84 -9.82
CA TYR A 124 1.78 -16.07 -10.24
C TYR A 124 2.15 -15.00 -11.26
N THR A 125 3.19 -14.23 -10.99
CA THR A 125 3.66 -13.17 -11.88
C THR A 125 4.23 -13.70 -13.20
N ALA A 126 4.92 -14.85 -13.20
CA ALA A 126 5.37 -15.52 -14.41
C ALA A 126 4.19 -16.00 -15.28
N ARG A 127 3.14 -16.55 -14.67
CA ARG A 127 1.92 -16.99 -15.40
C ARG A 127 1.18 -15.81 -16.03
N LEU A 128 1.09 -14.68 -15.34
CA LEU A 128 0.48 -13.45 -15.87
C LEU A 128 1.30 -12.83 -17.00
N GLY A 129 2.65 -12.85 -16.91
CA GLY A 129 3.53 -12.43 -18.00
C GLY A 129 3.48 -13.34 -19.24
N SER A 130 3.16 -14.62 -19.03
CA SER A 130 3.02 -15.61 -20.12
C SER A 130 1.74 -15.41 -20.93
N ALA A 131 0.63 -15.07 -20.26
CA ALA A 131 -0.66 -14.82 -20.91
C ALA A 131 -0.65 -13.53 -21.77
N ALA A 132 0.10 -12.51 -21.37
CA ALA A 132 0.22 -11.25 -22.12
C ALA A 132 0.98 -11.40 -23.46
N ARG A 133 1.84 -12.42 -23.60
CA ARG A 133 2.63 -12.66 -24.83
C ARG A 133 1.87 -13.42 -25.92
N VAL A 134 0.75 -14.06 -25.61
CA VAL A 134 -0.01 -14.87 -26.59
C VAL A 134 -0.90 -14.01 -27.50
N ARG A 135 -1.17 -12.74 -27.15
CA ARG A 135 -2.11 -11.87 -27.89
C ARG A 135 -1.48 -10.92 -28.93
N ARG A 136 -0.21 -11.11 -29.31
CA ARG A 136 0.44 -10.33 -30.39
C ARG A 136 0.99 -11.21 -31.50
N ARG A 137 0.13 -12.04 -32.08
CA ARG A 137 0.37 -12.64 -33.39
C ARG A 137 -0.93 -12.73 -34.17
N TYR A 138 -1.36 -11.61 -34.73
CA TYR A 138 -2.08 -11.52 -35.99
C TYR A 138 -1.63 -10.24 -36.69
#